data_AF-F4SAL3-F1
#
_entry.id   AF-F4SAL3-F1
#
_cell.length_a   1.000
_cell.length_b   1.000
_cell.length_c   1.000
_cell.angle_alpha   90.00
_cell.angle_beta   90.00
_cell.angle_gamma   90.00
#
_symmetry.space_group_name_H-M   'P 1'
#
loop_
_entity.id
_entity.type
_entity.pdbx_description
1 polymer ?
#
loop_
_entity_poly.entity_id
_entity_poly.type
_entity_poly.pdbx_seq_one_letter_code
_entity_poly.pdbx_strand_id
1 'polypeptide(L)'
;MTVRIGINGFGRIGRIVARNAIIHGDVEIVAINDPFIDLEYMVYMFKYDSTHGKFKGTVSTSGGKLYINNKAIDVYSERDPTAIPWGKSGADYVVESTGVFTTKEKAGAHLKGGAKKVIISAPSADAPMYVVGVNLDSYDPKETVVSNASCTTNCLAPLAKVIHDKYGIVEGLMTTVHATTATQKTVDGPSGKDWRGGRGASANIIPSGTGAAK
;
A
#
# COMPACT_ATOMS: atom_id res chain seq x y z
N MET A 1 -12.31 12.45 -16.84
CA MET A 1 -10.89 12.65 -16.49
C MET A 1 -10.41 11.38 -15.80
N THR A 2 -9.29 10.81 -16.24
CA THR A 2 -8.70 9.64 -15.58
C THR A 2 -8.03 10.07 -14.28
N VAL A 3 -8.25 9.33 -13.20
CA VAL A 3 -7.63 9.60 -11.89
C VAL A 3 -6.13 9.36 -12.01
N ARG A 4 -5.31 10.38 -11.73
CA ARG A 4 -3.84 10.30 -11.81
C ARG A 4 -3.24 10.10 -10.43
N ILE A 5 -2.42 9.07 -10.27
CA ILE A 5 -1.91 8.62 -8.98
C ILE A 5 -0.38 8.64 -8.91
N GLY A 6 0.13 8.95 -7.72
CA GLY A 6 1.49 8.70 -7.28
C GLY A 6 1.55 7.49 -6.34
N ILE A 7 2.67 6.77 -6.31
CA ILE A 7 2.90 5.66 -5.39
C ILE A 7 4.12 5.98 -4.53
N ASN A 8 3.95 6.08 -3.21
CA ASN A 8 5.05 6.19 -2.26
C ASN A 8 5.38 4.80 -1.69
N GLY A 9 6.62 4.35 -1.86
CA GLY A 9 7.08 3.01 -1.53
C GLY A 9 6.79 2.00 -2.63
N PHE A 10 7.79 1.63 -3.43
CA PHE A 10 7.65 0.68 -4.53
C PHE A 10 7.93 -0.77 -4.11
N GLY A 11 7.43 -1.10 -2.91
CA GLY A 11 7.50 -2.44 -2.30
C GLY A 11 6.47 -3.42 -2.86
N ARG A 12 6.10 -4.43 -2.05
CA ARG A 12 5.11 -5.45 -2.43
C ARG A 12 3.78 -4.83 -2.87
N ILE A 13 3.17 -4.00 -2.01
CA ILE A 13 1.86 -3.39 -2.29
C ILE A 13 1.95 -2.37 -3.43
N GLY A 14 2.92 -1.45 -3.39
CA GLY A 14 3.10 -0.45 -4.44
C GLY A 14 3.22 -1.06 -5.86
N ARG A 15 4.02 -2.14 -6.02
CA ARG A 15 4.13 -2.82 -7.33
C ARG A 15 2.84 -3.53 -7.75
N ILE A 16 2.10 -4.10 -6.82
CA ILE A 16 0.83 -4.78 -7.13
C ILE A 16 -0.27 -3.77 -7.45
N VAL A 17 -0.32 -2.63 -6.74
CA VAL A 17 -1.17 -1.49 -7.11
C VAL A 17 -0.83 -1.03 -8.53
N ALA A 18 0.45 -0.89 -8.86
CA ALA A 18 0.87 -0.50 -10.19
C ALA A 18 0.43 -1.50 -11.27
N ARG A 19 0.63 -2.80 -11.05
CA ARG A 19 0.16 -3.86 -11.96
C ARG A 19 -1.35 -3.82 -12.16
N ASN A 20 -2.13 -3.68 -11.08
CA ASN A 20 -3.59 -3.62 -11.15
C ASN A 20 -4.08 -2.35 -11.87
N ALA A 21 -3.47 -1.19 -11.61
CA ALA A 21 -3.79 0.05 -12.32
C ALA A 21 -3.64 -0.11 -13.85
N ILE A 22 -2.61 -0.83 -14.31
CA ILE A 22 -2.40 -1.11 -15.74
C ILE A 22 -3.42 -2.08 -16.29
N ILE A 23 -3.77 -3.13 -15.54
CA ILE A 23 -4.72 -4.16 -15.98
C ILE A 23 -6.15 -3.60 -16.09
N HIS A 24 -6.57 -2.83 -15.09
CA HIS A 24 -7.93 -2.30 -15.03
C HIS A 24 -8.10 -1.01 -15.85
N GLY A 25 -7.08 -0.15 -15.90
CA GLY A 25 -7.10 1.08 -16.68
C GLY A 25 -7.93 2.23 -16.07
N ASP A 26 -8.51 2.04 -14.88
CA ASP A 26 -9.33 3.05 -14.19
C ASP A 26 -8.50 4.25 -13.68
N VAL A 27 -7.21 4.02 -13.41
CA VAL A 27 -6.28 5.02 -12.89
C VAL A 27 -4.97 5.04 -13.69
N GLU A 28 -4.33 6.19 -13.76
CA GLU A 28 -3.04 6.38 -14.41
C GLU A 28 -1.94 6.62 -13.38
N ILE A 29 -0.86 5.83 -13.43
CA ILE A 29 0.32 6.04 -12.59
C ILE A 29 1.23 7.04 -13.28
N VAL A 30 1.58 8.11 -12.57
CA VAL A 30 2.35 9.21 -13.15
C VAL A 30 3.65 9.50 -12.40
N ALA A 31 3.73 9.05 -11.15
CA ALA A 31 4.92 9.18 -10.32
C ALA A 31 5.10 7.99 -9.36
N ILE A 32 6.34 7.61 -9.10
CA ILE A 32 6.73 6.64 -8.08
C ILE A 32 7.86 7.25 -7.25
N ASN A 33 7.79 7.09 -5.93
CA ASN A 33 8.88 7.44 -5.02
C ASN A 33 9.37 6.21 -4.25
N ASP A 34 10.67 5.94 -4.31
CA ASP A 34 11.33 5.01 -3.39
C ASP A 34 12.82 5.39 -3.21
N PRO A 35 13.26 5.78 -2.00
CA PRO A 35 14.65 6.18 -1.75
C PRO A 35 15.62 5.00 -1.63
N PHE A 36 15.15 3.76 -1.72
CA PHE A 36 15.95 2.55 -1.51
C PHE A 36 16.03 1.64 -2.74
N ILE A 37 15.33 1.99 -3.81
CA ILE A 37 15.26 1.20 -5.04
C ILE A 37 15.65 2.12 -6.20
N ASP A 38 16.81 1.86 -6.80
CA ASP A 38 17.21 2.59 -8.00
C ASP A 38 16.34 2.20 -9.21
N LEU A 39 16.41 3.02 -10.24
CA LEU A 39 15.53 2.93 -11.40
C LEU A 39 15.70 1.60 -12.19
N GLU A 40 16.92 1.08 -12.32
CA GLU A 40 17.16 -0.21 -12.97
C GLU A 40 16.61 -1.37 -12.14
N TYR A 41 16.76 -1.29 -10.82
CA TYR A 41 16.21 -2.28 -9.92
C TYR A 41 14.68 -2.24 -9.88
N MET A 42 14.05 -1.07 -10.00
CA MET A 42 12.60 -0.95 -10.17
C MET A 42 12.11 -1.73 -11.41
N VAL A 43 12.82 -1.65 -12.55
CA VAL A 43 12.51 -2.43 -13.75
C VAL A 43 12.54 -3.92 -13.44
N TYR A 44 13.62 -4.39 -12.83
CA TYR A 44 13.78 -5.80 -12.48
C TYR A 44 12.67 -6.29 -11.54
N MET A 45 12.44 -5.59 -10.42
CA MET A 45 11.44 -5.95 -9.42
C MET A 45 10.01 -5.87 -9.93
N PHE A 46 9.74 -4.98 -10.90
CA PHE A 46 8.43 -4.90 -11.54
C PHE A 46 8.25 -6.01 -12.58
N LYS A 47 9.30 -6.33 -13.35
CA LYS A 47 9.28 -7.38 -14.39
C LYS A 47 9.10 -8.77 -13.79
N TYR A 48 9.75 -9.06 -12.66
CA TYR A 48 9.78 -10.39 -12.05
C TYR A 48 9.21 -10.35 -10.63
N ASP A 49 8.17 -11.16 -10.39
CA ASP A 49 7.56 -11.33 -9.08
C ASP A 49 7.49 -12.83 -8.73
N SER A 50 8.08 -13.23 -7.61
CA SER A 50 8.15 -14.64 -7.22
C SER A 50 6.78 -15.25 -6.91
N THR A 51 5.78 -14.45 -6.55
CA THR A 51 4.44 -14.93 -6.19
C THR A 51 3.45 -14.74 -7.34
N HIS A 52 3.52 -13.60 -8.03
CA HIS A 52 2.55 -13.23 -9.08
C HIS A 52 3.10 -13.39 -10.50
N GLY A 53 4.29 -13.98 -10.64
CA GLY A 53 4.93 -14.24 -11.92
C GLY A 53 5.43 -12.99 -12.65
N LYS A 54 5.87 -13.22 -13.89
CA LYS A 54 6.42 -12.19 -14.77
C LYS A 54 5.32 -11.22 -15.22
N PHE A 55 5.63 -9.93 -15.24
CA PHE A 55 4.73 -8.92 -15.80
C PHE A 55 4.50 -9.16 -17.30
N LYS A 56 3.24 -9.12 -17.73
CA LYS A 56 2.83 -9.29 -19.13
C LYS A 56 2.78 -7.93 -19.82
N GLY A 57 3.94 -7.42 -20.20
CA GLY A 57 4.09 -6.14 -20.88
C GLY A 57 5.55 -5.73 -21.00
N THR A 58 5.78 -4.48 -21.42
CA THR A 58 7.12 -3.92 -21.48
C THR A 58 7.39 -3.06 -20.25
N VAL A 59 8.59 -3.22 -19.69
CA VAL A 59 9.11 -2.35 -18.64
C VAL A 59 10.57 -2.04 -18.96
N SER A 60 10.91 -0.77 -19.02
CA SER A 60 12.23 -0.26 -19.35
C SER A 60 12.44 1.10 -18.71
N THR A 61 13.65 1.64 -18.80
CA THR A 61 13.98 2.96 -18.28
C THR A 61 14.72 3.76 -19.33
N SER A 62 14.48 5.07 -19.34
CA SER A 62 15.16 6.01 -20.24
C SER A 62 15.03 7.43 -19.69
N GLY A 63 16.10 8.23 -19.76
CA GLY A 63 16.07 9.64 -19.36
C GLY A 63 15.62 9.87 -17.92
N GLY A 64 15.98 8.98 -16.98
CA GLY A 64 15.59 9.08 -15.57
C GLY A 64 14.13 8.73 -15.27
N LYS A 65 13.39 8.17 -16.24
CA LYS A 65 11.99 7.76 -16.07
C LYS A 65 11.82 6.26 -16.20
N LEU A 66 10.80 5.74 -15.51
CA LEU A 66 10.32 4.38 -15.71
C LEU A 66 9.30 4.37 -16.84
N TYR A 67 9.43 3.43 -17.76
CA TYR A 67 8.46 3.22 -18.83
C TYR A 67 7.76 1.89 -18.61
N ILE A 68 6.44 1.92 -18.57
CA ILE A 68 5.62 0.70 -18.53
C ILE A 68 4.62 0.77 -19.68
N ASN A 69 4.67 -0.21 -20.60
CA ASN A 69 3.88 -0.21 -21.83
C ASN A 69 3.96 1.13 -22.59
N ASN A 70 5.19 1.66 -22.73
CA ASN A 70 5.52 2.95 -23.36
C ASN A 70 4.97 4.20 -22.66
N LYS A 71 4.33 4.08 -21.48
CA LYS A 71 3.94 5.23 -20.66
C LYS A 71 5.08 5.63 -19.74
N ALA A 72 5.49 6.89 -19.81
CA ALA A 72 6.52 7.46 -18.96
C ALA A 72 5.97 7.76 -17.56
N ILE A 73 6.72 7.39 -16.54
CA ILE A 73 6.42 7.59 -15.13
C ILE A 73 7.62 8.29 -14.50
N ASP A 74 7.39 9.41 -13.82
CA ASP A 74 8.45 10.10 -13.09
C ASP A 74 8.87 9.27 -11.87
N VAL A 75 10.17 9.23 -11.59
CA VAL A 75 10.72 8.50 -10.45
C VAL A 75 11.47 9.45 -9.53
N TYR A 76 11.21 9.31 -8.24
CA TYR A 76 11.81 10.06 -7.16
C TYR A 76 12.45 9.12 -6.14
N SER A 77 13.41 9.64 -5.38
CA SER A 77 14.13 8.90 -4.33
C SER A 77 14.23 9.72 -3.05
N GLU A 78 13.13 10.36 -2.68
CA GLU A 78 13.05 11.22 -1.50
C GLU A 78 12.64 10.41 -0.26
N ARG A 79 13.30 10.69 0.87
CA ARG A 79 12.94 10.13 2.18
C ARG A 79 11.89 10.97 2.90
N ASP A 80 11.90 12.27 2.67
CA ASP A 80 10.92 13.20 3.22
C ASP A 80 9.71 13.30 2.27
N PRO A 81 8.51 12.87 2.69
CA PRO A 81 7.28 12.97 1.90
C PRO A 81 6.96 14.38 1.38
N THR A 82 7.43 15.42 2.08
CA THR A 82 7.16 16.83 1.74
C THR A 82 8.01 17.32 0.57
N ALA A 83 9.15 16.67 0.30
CA ALA A 83 10.07 17.01 -0.79
C ALA A 83 9.64 16.39 -2.14
N ILE A 84 8.71 15.43 -2.13
CA ILE A 84 8.28 14.75 -3.35
C ILE A 84 7.37 15.67 -4.16
N PRO A 85 7.73 16.05 -5.40
CA PRO A 85 7.00 17.06 -6.16
C PRO A 85 5.82 16.46 -6.95
N TRP A 86 4.85 15.86 -6.25
CA TRP A 86 3.65 15.22 -6.85
C TRP A 86 2.91 16.10 -7.85
N GLY A 87 2.75 17.39 -7.52
CA GLY A 87 2.08 18.36 -8.38
C GLY A 87 2.78 18.55 -9.73
N LYS A 88 4.11 18.39 -9.79
CA LYS A 88 4.89 18.48 -11.04
C LYS A 88 4.59 17.32 -11.99
N SER A 89 4.40 16.11 -11.45
CA SER A 89 3.98 14.94 -12.24
C SER A 89 2.48 14.90 -12.50
N GLY A 90 1.71 15.72 -11.78
CA GLY A 90 0.24 15.74 -11.80
C GLY A 90 -0.38 14.53 -11.11
N ALA A 91 0.25 14.03 -10.04
CA ALA A 91 -0.31 13.02 -9.15
C ALA A 91 -1.30 13.66 -8.16
N ASP A 92 -2.60 13.55 -8.45
CA ASP A 92 -3.65 14.10 -7.59
C ASP A 92 -3.88 13.25 -6.34
N TYR A 93 -3.70 11.94 -6.45
CA TYR A 93 -3.89 11.00 -5.35
C TYR A 93 -2.59 10.25 -5.10
N VAL A 94 -2.25 10.02 -3.84
CA VAL A 94 -1.06 9.24 -3.46
C VAL A 94 -1.48 7.96 -2.76
N VAL A 95 -0.93 6.84 -3.22
CA VAL A 95 -0.97 5.57 -2.50
C VAL A 95 0.26 5.52 -1.59
N GLU A 96 0.02 5.65 -0.29
CA GLU A 96 1.06 5.55 0.73
C GLU A 96 1.24 4.08 1.12
N SER A 97 2.33 3.49 0.61
CA SER A 97 2.64 2.06 0.74
C SER A 97 4.04 1.75 1.26
N THR A 98 4.66 2.72 1.94
CA THR A 98 5.92 2.53 2.66
C THR A 98 5.72 1.76 3.97
N GLY A 99 4.54 1.88 4.59
CA GLY A 99 4.26 1.37 5.94
C GLY A 99 4.83 2.24 7.07
N VAL A 100 5.42 3.41 6.77
CA VAL A 100 6.02 4.32 7.74
C VAL A 100 5.10 5.49 8.07
N PHE A 101 4.41 6.04 7.07
CA PHE A 101 3.57 7.23 7.19
C PHE A 101 2.09 6.84 7.34
N THR A 102 1.74 6.20 8.46
CA THR A 102 0.41 5.60 8.67
C THR A 102 -0.55 6.43 9.53
N THR A 103 -0.23 7.70 9.83
CA THR A 103 -1.13 8.63 10.53
C THR A 103 -1.57 9.77 9.61
N LYS A 104 -2.67 10.47 9.95
CA LYS A 104 -3.17 11.63 9.21
C LYS A 104 -2.08 12.68 8.98
N GLU A 105 -1.35 13.03 10.04
CA GLU A 105 -0.27 14.02 9.96
C GLU A 105 0.86 13.55 9.03
N LYS A 106 1.35 12.33 9.24
CA LYS A 106 2.50 11.79 8.51
C LYS A 106 2.19 11.59 7.03
N ALA A 107 1.05 10.99 6.71
CA ALA A 107 0.61 10.80 5.33
C ALA A 107 0.22 12.13 4.67
N GLY A 108 -0.39 13.04 5.45
CA GLY A 108 -0.75 14.39 5.00
C GLY A 108 0.44 15.25 4.55
N ALA A 109 1.67 14.87 4.90
CA ALA A 109 2.89 15.48 4.39
C ALA A 109 2.97 15.49 2.86
N HIS A 110 2.39 14.49 2.17
CA HIS A 110 2.31 14.46 0.71
C HIS A 110 1.48 15.60 0.10
N LEU A 111 0.54 16.18 0.86
CA LEU A 111 -0.26 17.31 0.38
C LEU A 111 0.62 18.53 0.11
N LYS A 112 1.73 18.69 0.86
CA LYS A 112 2.72 19.76 0.63
C LYS A 112 3.45 19.59 -0.71
N GLY A 113 3.59 18.36 -1.19
CA GLY A 113 4.14 18.03 -2.50
C GLY A 113 3.17 18.29 -3.68
N GLY A 114 1.93 18.71 -3.40
CA GLY A 114 0.91 19.01 -4.41
C GLY A 114 -0.10 17.91 -4.68
N ALA A 115 -0.06 16.81 -3.91
CA ALA A 115 -1.14 15.82 -3.93
C ALA A 115 -2.41 16.41 -3.31
N LYS A 116 -3.59 16.00 -3.79
CA LYS A 116 -4.90 16.41 -3.24
C LYS A 116 -5.39 15.45 -2.17
N LYS A 117 -5.12 14.15 -2.33
CA LYS A 117 -5.55 13.11 -1.38
C LYS A 117 -4.51 12.02 -1.21
N VAL A 118 -4.55 11.33 -0.07
CA VAL A 118 -3.66 10.24 0.30
C VAL A 118 -4.46 9.05 0.80
N ILE A 119 -4.13 7.88 0.27
CA ILE A 119 -4.71 6.59 0.66
C ILE A 119 -3.60 5.75 1.29
N ILE A 120 -3.68 5.53 2.60
CA ILE A 120 -2.76 4.69 3.36
C ILE A 120 -3.13 3.22 3.10
N SER A 121 -2.16 2.41 2.66
CA SER A 121 -2.35 0.98 2.38
C SER A 121 -2.15 0.07 3.61
N ALA A 122 -2.36 0.63 4.80
CA ALA A 122 -2.24 -0.03 6.09
C ALA A 122 -3.21 0.60 7.09
N PRO A 123 -3.50 -0.06 8.23
CA PRO A 123 -4.29 0.55 9.30
C PRO A 123 -3.69 1.86 9.77
N SER A 124 -4.57 2.82 10.04
CA SER A 124 -4.20 4.09 10.64
C SER A 124 -4.72 4.18 12.06
N ALA A 125 -3.98 4.89 12.92
CA ALA A 125 -4.41 5.17 14.28
C ALA A 125 -5.47 6.28 14.36
N ASP A 126 -5.51 7.17 13.36
CA ASP A 126 -6.29 8.41 13.38
C ASP A 126 -6.96 8.76 12.03
N ALA A 127 -6.57 8.10 10.92
CA ALA A 127 -7.24 8.26 9.63
C ALA A 127 -8.50 7.38 9.54
N PRO A 128 -9.61 7.93 9.01
CA PRO A 128 -10.82 7.14 8.76
C PRO A 128 -10.50 5.98 7.82
N MET A 129 -11.04 4.81 8.14
CA MET A 129 -10.78 3.55 7.46
C MET A 129 -11.99 3.12 6.63
N TYR A 130 -11.74 2.79 5.37
CA TYR A 130 -12.75 2.33 4.43
C TYR A 130 -12.41 0.94 3.90
N VAL A 131 -13.40 0.05 3.96
CA VAL A 131 -13.36 -1.26 3.30
C VAL A 131 -14.41 -1.23 2.20
N VAL A 132 -13.94 -1.41 0.96
CA VAL A 132 -14.79 -1.42 -0.23
C VAL A 132 -15.84 -2.50 -0.11
N GLY A 133 -17.11 -2.14 -0.34
CA GLY A 133 -18.25 -3.05 -0.18
C GLY A 133 -18.77 -3.24 1.25
N VAL A 134 -18.17 -2.57 2.24
CA VAL A 134 -18.63 -2.62 3.65
C VAL A 134 -19.15 -1.26 4.10
N ASN A 135 -18.31 -0.23 4.06
CA ASN A 135 -18.61 1.11 4.56
C ASN A 135 -18.18 2.24 3.61
N LEU A 136 -17.92 1.93 2.33
CA LEU A 136 -17.46 2.95 1.38
C LEU A 136 -18.47 4.09 1.18
N ASP A 137 -19.77 3.82 1.34
CA ASP A 137 -20.84 4.82 1.23
C ASP A 137 -20.77 5.90 2.31
N SER A 138 -20.05 5.65 3.42
CA SER A 138 -19.82 6.64 4.48
C SER A 138 -18.56 7.49 4.24
N TYR A 139 -17.97 7.41 3.04
CA TYR A 139 -16.82 8.24 2.67
C TYR A 139 -17.21 9.71 2.56
N ASP A 140 -16.51 10.59 3.28
CA ASP A 140 -16.65 12.04 3.13
C ASP A 140 -15.59 12.58 2.14
N PRO A 141 -15.99 13.14 0.99
CA PRO A 141 -15.07 13.75 0.03
C PRO A 141 -14.25 14.93 0.58
N LYS A 142 -14.53 15.45 1.78
CA LYS A 142 -13.66 16.44 2.45
C LYS A 142 -12.42 15.80 3.06
N GLU A 143 -12.43 14.49 3.28
CA GLU A 143 -11.28 13.77 3.80
C GLU A 143 -10.16 13.73 2.76
N THR A 144 -9.01 14.25 3.17
CA THR A 144 -7.79 14.31 2.35
C THR A 144 -6.85 13.15 2.64
N VAL A 145 -6.96 12.51 3.80
CA VAL A 145 -6.17 11.34 4.17
C VAL A 145 -7.09 10.26 4.72
N VAL A 146 -7.08 9.10 4.07
CA VAL A 146 -7.87 7.93 4.45
C VAL A 146 -6.99 6.68 4.50
N SER A 147 -7.47 5.63 5.15
CA SER A 147 -6.82 4.33 5.17
C SER A 147 -7.69 3.26 4.51
N ASN A 148 -7.08 2.41 3.69
CA ASN A 148 -7.72 1.23 3.13
C ASN A 148 -7.63 0.01 4.08
N ALA A 149 -7.50 0.28 5.39
CA ALA A 149 -7.37 -0.69 6.47
C ALA A 149 -6.21 -1.69 6.27
N SER A 150 -6.31 -2.88 6.88
CA SER A 150 -5.38 -4.00 6.63
C SER A 150 -5.96 -5.03 5.66
N CYS A 151 -5.11 -5.89 5.11
CA CYS A 151 -5.51 -7.09 4.37
C CYS A 151 -6.49 -7.96 5.18
N THR A 152 -6.22 -8.18 6.47
CA THR A 152 -7.08 -8.98 7.34
C THR A 152 -8.42 -8.31 7.60
N THR A 153 -8.45 -6.98 7.75
CA THR A 153 -9.71 -6.21 7.90
C THR A 153 -10.56 -6.32 6.64
N ASN A 154 -9.95 -6.19 5.46
CA ASN A 154 -10.65 -6.34 4.18
C ASN A 154 -11.22 -7.77 3.99
N CYS A 155 -10.56 -8.79 4.55
CA CYS A 155 -11.07 -10.16 4.56
C CYS A 155 -12.23 -10.35 5.54
N LEU A 156 -12.07 -9.88 6.79
CA LEU A 156 -13.02 -10.12 7.87
C LEU A 156 -14.30 -9.28 7.75
N ALA A 157 -14.18 -7.99 7.39
CA ALA A 157 -15.27 -7.04 7.51
C ALA A 157 -16.52 -7.39 6.67
N PRO A 158 -16.41 -7.89 5.42
CA PRO A 158 -17.58 -8.33 4.67
C PRO A 158 -18.31 -9.51 5.33
N LEU A 159 -17.56 -10.49 5.85
CA LEU A 159 -18.13 -11.64 6.57
C LEU A 159 -18.84 -11.19 7.84
N ALA A 160 -18.16 -10.37 8.65
CA ALA A 160 -18.71 -9.84 9.89
C ALA A 160 -19.99 -9.02 9.63
N LYS A 161 -19.99 -8.19 8.58
CA LYS A 161 -21.17 -7.40 8.17
C LYS A 161 -22.37 -8.29 7.86
N VAL A 162 -22.21 -9.30 7.00
CA VAL A 162 -23.34 -10.18 6.62
C VAL A 162 -23.90 -10.91 7.83
N ILE A 163 -23.05 -11.46 8.69
CA ILE A 163 -23.49 -12.19 9.88
C ILE A 163 -24.17 -11.25 10.87
N HIS A 164 -23.59 -10.07 11.12
CA HIS A 164 -24.16 -9.10 12.05
C HIS A 164 -25.50 -8.56 11.57
N ASP A 165 -25.60 -8.16 10.30
CA ASP A 165 -26.83 -7.61 9.73
C ASP A 165 -27.99 -8.63 9.73
N LYS A 166 -27.67 -9.93 9.61
CA LYS A 166 -28.69 -11.01 9.55
C LYS A 166 -29.03 -11.62 10.89
N TYR A 167 -28.04 -11.77 11.78
CA TYR A 167 -28.18 -12.60 12.97
C TYR A 167 -27.79 -11.87 14.26
N GLY A 168 -27.12 -10.73 14.15
CA GLY A 168 -26.48 -10.07 15.29
C GLY A 168 -25.25 -10.82 15.77
N ILE A 169 -24.15 -10.09 16.00
CA ILE A 169 -22.95 -10.64 16.66
C ILE A 169 -22.91 -10.05 18.07
N VAL A 170 -22.91 -10.92 19.08
CA VAL A 170 -22.74 -10.51 20.49
C VAL A 170 -21.26 -10.27 20.79
N GLU A 171 -20.42 -11.25 20.45
CA GLU A 171 -18.96 -11.18 20.57
C GLU A 171 -18.31 -12.12 19.55
N GLY A 172 -17.01 -11.92 19.27
CA GLY A 172 -16.28 -12.75 18.32
C GLY A 172 -14.78 -12.74 18.58
N LEU A 173 -14.16 -13.91 18.44
CA LEU A 173 -12.71 -14.07 18.42
C LEU A 173 -12.28 -14.45 17.01
N MET A 174 -11.24 -13.80 16.51
CA MET A 174 -10.69 -14.05 15.18
C MET A 174 -9.23 -14.47 15.29
N THR A 175 -8.88 -15.51 14.54
CA THR A 175 -7.49 -15.91 14.28
C THR A 175 -7.28 -15.94 12.78
N THR A 176 -6.20 -15.30 12.33
CA THR A 176 -5.76 -15.37 10.93
C THR A 176 -4.45 -16.16 10.85
N VAL A 177 -4.42 -17.17 9.99
CA VAL A 177 -3.18 -17.84 9.59
C VAL A 177 -2.65 -17.05 8.41
N HIS A 178 -1.65 -16.21 8.67
CA HIS A 178 -1.19 -15.19 7.72
C HIS A 178 0.11 -15.61 7.02
N ALA A 179 0.19 -15.34 5.71
CA ALA A 179 1.40 -15.58 4.93
C ALA A 179 2.55 -14.64 5.34
N THR A 180 3.78 -15.01 4.97
CA THR A 180 4.99 -14.24 5.28
C THR A 180 4.94 -12.82 4.70
N THR A 181 5.36 -11.83 5.50
CA THR A 181 5.45 -10.42 5.11
C THR A 181 6.88 -9.89 5.24
N ALA A 182 7.16 -8.75 4.58
CA ALA A 182 8.48 -8.12 4.57
C ALA A 182 8.96 -7.59 5.95
N THR A 183 8.07 -7.55 6.94
CA THR A 183 8.41 -7.16 8.32
C THR A 183 9.04 -8.30 9.12
N GLN A 184 8.93 -9.54 8.66
CA GLN A 184 9.56 -10.71 9.29
C GLN A 184 10.98 -10.91 8.77
N LYS A 185 11.78 -11.70 9.49
CA LYS A 185 13.19 -11.91 9.16
C LYS A 185 13.41 -13.21 8.39
N THR A 186 14.34 -13.22 7.45
CA THR A 186 14.75 -14.44 6.74
C THR A 186 15.42 -15.44 7.68
N VAL A 187 16.21 -14.93 8.63
CA VAL A 187 16.90 -15.69 9.69
C VAL A 187 16.71 -14.99 11.03
N ASP A 188 17.00 -15.66 12.15
CA ASP A 188 16.85 -15.06 13.48
C ASP A 188 17.67 -13.75 13.60
N GLY A 189 17.03 -12.68 14.10
CA GLY A 189 17.62 -11.34 14.18
C GLY A 189 16.78 -10.34 14.98
N PRO A 190 17.27 -9.11 15.16
CA PRO A 190 16.60 -8.11 15.99
C PRO A 190 15.28 -7.63 15.35
N SER A 191 14.24 -7.52 16.18
CA SER A 191 12.91 -7.03 15.79
C SER A 191 12.54 -5.80 16.62
N GLY A 192 12.04 -4.77 15.93
CA GLY A 192 11.67 -3.49 16.55
C GLY A 192 10.27 -3.46 17.16
N LYS A 193 9.44 -4.50 16.93
CA LYS A 193 8.06 -4.55 17.43
C LYS A 193 7.90 -5.52 18.60
N ASP A 194 8.33 -6.77 18.41
CA ASP A 194 8.24 -7.83 19.41
C ASP A 194 9.31 -8.91 19.16
N TRP A 195 9.66 -9.70 20.17
CA TRP A 195 10.73 -10.71 20.07
C TRP A 195 10.39 -11.85 19.10
N ARG A 196 9.11 -12.20 18.95
CA ARG A 196 8.68 -13.30 18.07
C ARG A 196 8.87 -12.95 16.60
N GLY A 197 8.68 -11.68 16.23
CA GLY A 197 8.99 -11.16 14.90
C GLY A 197 10.48 -11.18 14.55
N GLY A 198 11.36 -11.43 15.53
CA GLY A 198 12.78 -11.63 15.30
C GLY A 198 13.14 -13.03 14.81
N ARG A 199 12.22 -13.99 14.81
CA ARG A 199 12.50 -15.37 14.40
C ARG A 199 12.43 -15.54 12.88
N GLY A 200 13.18 -16.50 12.35
CA GLY A 200 13.21 -16.85 10.94
C GLY A 200 11.83 -17.25 10.41
N ALA A 201 11.33 -16.50 9.42
CA ALA A 201 9.95 -16.53 8.98
C ALA A 201 9.53 -17.86 8.34
N SER A 202 10.42 -18.50 7.59
CA SER A 202 10.12 -19.74 6.86
C SER A 202 10.24 -21.01 7.73
N ALA A 203 10.64 -20.87 8.99
CA ALA A 203 10.94 -22.00 9.88
C ALA A 203 10.04 -22.04 11.13
N ASN A 204 9.08 -21.12 11.28
CA ASN A 204 8.31 -20.97 12.51
C ASN A 204 6.83 -20.65 12.24
N ILE A 205 5.97 -21.12 13.13
CA ILE A 205 4.67 -20.49 13.37
C ILE A 205 4.91 -19.34 14.34
N ILE A 206 4.63 -18.10 13.92
CA ILE A 206 4.94 -16.88 14.68
C ILE A 206 3.63 -16.20 15.11
N PRO A 207 3.21 -16.34 16.39
CA PRO A 207 2.05 -15.61 16.86
C PRO A 207 2.36 -14.11 16.97
N SER A 208 1.48 -13.27 16.41
CA SER A 208 1.58 -11.80 16.46
C SER A 208 0.20 -11.16 16.68
N GLY A 209 0.18 -9.99 17.31
CA GLY A 209 -1.04 -9.22 17.49
C GLY A 209 -1.47 -8.52 16.20
N THR A 210 -2.78 -8.56 15.91
CA THR A 210 -3.42 -7.83 14.81
C THR A 210 -4.55 -6.93 15.35
N GLY A 211 -4.67 -5.73 14.80
CA GLY A 211 -5.76 -4.81 15.12
C GLY A 211 -7.02 -5.01 14.27
N ALA A 212 -7.03 -6.00 13.37
CA ALA A 212 -8.07 -6.13 12.36
C ALA A 212 -9.48 -6.46 12.89
N ALA A 213 -9.57 -6.99 14.11
CA ALA A 213 -10.82 -7.32 14.80
C ALA A 213 -11.08 -6.45 16.04
N LYS A 214 -10.25 -5.43 16.28
CA LYS A 214 -10.52 -4.40 17.30
C LYS A 214 -11.45 -3.35 16.71
#